data_AF-A0AAE0WVZ5-F1
#
_entry.id   AF-A0AAE0WVZ5-F1
#
_cell.length_a   1.000
_cell.length_b   1.000
_cell.length_c   1.000
_cell.angle_alpha   90.00
_cell.angle_beta   90.00
_cell.angle_gamma   90.00
#
_symmetry.space_group_name_H-M   'P 1'
#
loop_
_entity.id
_entity.type
_entity.pdbx_description
1 polymer ?
#
loop_
_entity_poly.entity_id
_entity_poly.type
_entity_poly.pdbx_seq_one_letter_code
_entity_poly.pdbx_strand_id
1 'polypeptide(L)'
;MLVQRYPDAYDGILALAPAINWAQFIVAEYWPQQVMNRLGYYPLSCELDAITAPAIDACDELDGVKDGVISLPGECHFDAVAMIGQTFNCHGTEMLHSPQAAQIANAAWTGPHNSSLYAWYGLNRDSSLTTGLANTTCSNNNDAASCIGNPFAIASQWIKLFLAKDENFDITALPTTITPISSTKYQSKIGTADPDLSRFRHHGGKIIAWHGLADRLIFPNGTVQYYERVLDLDPHAADFYRFFEAPGTDHCRAGSGPYPNDTLAALVDWVEREKAPQTLTAVDAETGAVRRLCAYPATQRYIGGDPLRPESFACEKVEWRIMNSDRRIRGSRVGPRMV
;
A
#
# COMPACT_ATOMS: atom_id res chain seq x y z
N MET A 1 16.03 7.95 -0.26
CA MET A 1 16.74 9.19 -0.67
C MET A 1 18.23 9.07 -0.40
N LEU A 2 18.63 8.80 0.85
CA LEU A 2 20.04 8.61 1.22
C LEU A 2 20.75 7.56 0.37
N VAL A 3 20.20 6.33 0.27
CA VAL A 3 20.72 5.27 -0.62
C VAL A 3 20.98 5.76 -2.06
N GLN A 4 20.04 6.52 -2.62
CA GLN A 4 20.06 6.93 -4.03
C GLN A 4 21.04 8.09 -4.30
N ARG A 5 21.15 9.05 -3.36
CA ARG A 5 21.90 10.31 -3.58
C ARG A 5 23.20 10.41 -2.79
N TYR A 6 23.23 9.83 -1.60
CA TYR A 6 24.31 9.87 -0.64
C TYR A 6 24.67 8.44 -0.19
N PRO A 7 25.12 7.59 -1.14
CA PRO A 7 25.31 6.16 -0.89
C PRO A 7 26.31 5.88 0.25
N ASP A 8 27.22 6.81 0.53
CA ASP A 8 28.31 6.60 1.49
C ASP A 8 27.98 7.17 2.88
N ALA A 9 26.76 7.67 3.08
CA ALA A 9 26.36 8.31 4.33
C ALA A 9 26.01 7.30 5.45
N TYR A 10 25.67 6.06 5.10
CA TYR A 10 25.26 5.00 6.03
C TYR A 10 25.65 3.63 5.47
N ASP A 11 26.17 2.74 6.33
CA ASP A 11 26.44 1.34 5.98
C ASP A 11 25.17 0.46 5.99
N GLY A 12 24.14 0.90 6.73
CA GLY A 12 22.87 0.20 6.86
C GLY A 12 21.69 1.17 6.86
N ILE A 13 20.62 0.84 6.13
CA ILE A 13 19.37 1.61 6.11
C ILE A 13 18.18 0.71 6.42
N LEU A 14 17.38 1.12 7.40
CA LEU A 14 16.06 0.56 7.69
C LEU A 14 15.00 1.50 7.10
N ALA A 15 14.19 1.00 6.16
CA ALA A 15 13.15 1.76 5.47
C ALA A 15 11.76 1.17 5.73
N LEU A 16 10.95 1.88 6.52
CA LEU A 16 9.64 1.46 7.01
C LEU A 16 8.55 2.18 6.22
N ALA A 17 7.61 1.46 5.62
CA ALA A 17 6.51 2.02 4.82
C ALA A 17 6.97 3.24 3.97
N PRO A 18 7.95 3.06 3.06
CA PRO A 18 8.70 4.19 2.54
C PRO A 18 7.84 5.07 1.62
N ALA A 19 7.84 6.38 1.87
CA ALA A 19 7.21 7.41 1.04
C ALA A 19 8.01 7.71 -0.24
N ILE A 20 8.32 6.68 -1.01
CA ILE A 20 8.97 6.73 -2.32
C ILE A 20 7.94 6.87 -3.44
N ASN A 21 8.36 7.35 -4.61
CA ASN A 21 7.47 7.78 -5.69
C ASN A 21 6.57 8.97 -5.28
N TRP A 22 7.05 9.82 -4.37
CA TRP A 22 6.28 10.90 -3.73
C TRP A 22 5.46 11.72 -4.71
N ALA A 23 6.09 12.20 -5.79
CA ALA A 23 5.45 13.09 -6.75
C ALA A 23 4.25 12.44 -7.48
N GLN A 24 4.13 11.12 -7.45
CA GLN A 24 3.02 10.38 -8.05
C GLN A 24 1.98 9.96 -7.00
N PHE A 25 2.40 9.25 -5.93
CA PHE A 25 1.43 8.66 -4.99
C PHE A 25 0.69 9.70 -4.16
N ILE A 26 1.34 10.82 -3.80
CA ILE A 26 0.71 11.84 -2.94
C ILE A 26 -0.51 12.50 -3.60
N VAL A 27 -0.55 12.51 -4.93
CA VAL A 27 -1.72 12.98 -5.69
C VAL A 27 -2.80 11.89 -5.73
N ALA A 28 -2.39 10.62 -5.84
CA ALA A 28 -3.29 9.48 -5.81
C ALA A 28 -3.99 9.32 -4.45
N GLU A 29 -3.37 9.76 -3.35
CA GLU A 29 -4.02 9.81 -2.03
C GLU A 29 -5.33 10.62 -2.02
N TYR A 30 -5.44 11.64 -2.89
CA TYR A 30 -6.65 12.46 -3.00
C TYR A 30 -7.76 11.79 -3.84
N TRP A 31 -7.47 10.67 -4.52
CA TRP A 31 -8.38 10.05 -5.48
C TRP A 31 -9.78 9.72 -4.92
N PRO A 32 -9.93 9.10 -3.72
CA PRO A 32 -11.26 8.81 -3.17
C PRO A 32 -12.09 10.08 -2.95
N GLN A 33 -11.47 11.17 -2.50
CA GLN A 33 -12.11 12.48 -2.30
C GLN A 33 -12.55 13.09 -3.64
N GLN A 34 -11.73 12.96 -4.67
CA GLN A 34 -12.11 13.39 -6.02
C GLN A 34 -13.32 12.62 -6.55
N VAL A 35 -13.43 11.32 -6.26
CA VAL A 35 -14.59 10.51 -6.64
C VAL A 35 -15.83 10.93 -5.86
N MET A 36 -15.73 11.17 -4.56
CA MET A 36 -16.83 11.73 -3.75
C MET A 36 -17.36 13.05 -4.35
N ASN A 37 -16.45 13.99 -4.65
CA ASN A 37 -16.81 15.29 -5.22
C ASN A 37 -17.53 15.15 -6.57
N ARG A 38 -17.08 14.22 -7.43
CA ARG A 38 -17.71 13.95 -8.74
C ARG A 38 -19.10 13.35 -8.61
N LEU A 39 -19.30 12.49 -7.61
CA LEU A 39 -20.59 11.86 -7.34
C LEU A 39 -21.54 12.77 -6.56
N GLY A 40 -21.02 13.83 -5.91
CA GLY A 40 -21.77 14.64 -4.97
C GLY A 40 -22.25 13.83 -3.76
N TYR A 41 -21.50 12.78 -3.39
CA TYR A 41 -21.87 11.85 -2.33
C TYR A 41 -20.68 11.60 -1.40
N TYR A 42 -20.91 11.76 -0.10
CA TYR A 42 -19.91 11.59 0.95
C TYR A 42 -20.45 10.51 1.91
N PRO A 43 -19.95 9.26 1.82
CA PRO A 43 -20.43 8.15 2.63
C PRO A 43 -20.29 8.41 4.12
N LEU A 44 -21.16 7.80 4.92
CA LEU A 44 -20.95 7.69 6.35
C LEU A 44 -19.77 6.76 6.62
N SER A 45 -18.96 7.04 7.66
CA SER A 45 -17.85 6.14 8.02
C SER A 45 -18.34 4.72 8.30
N CYS A 46 -19.44 4.56 9.05
CA CYS A 46 -20.05 3.27 9.32
C CYS A 46 -20.45 2.49 8.05
N GLU A 47 -20.79 3.16 6.94
CA GLU A 47 -21.15 2.52 5.67
C GLU A 47 -19.90 1.97 4.98
N LEU A 48 -18.81 2.75 4.94
CA LEU A 48 -17.54 2.30 4.38
C LEU A 48 -16.91 1.18 5.24
N ASP A 49 -17.01 1.26 6.56
CA ASP A 49 -16.57 0.19 7.46
C ASP A 49 -17.39 -1.09 7.24
N ALA A 50 -18.72 -0.95 7.06
CA ALA A 50 -19.60 -2.07 6.74
C ALA A 50 -19.42 -2.63 5.31
N ILE A 51 -18.75 -1.92 4.40
CA ILE A 51 -18.27 -2.45 3.11
C ILE A 51 -16.93 -3.17 3.27
N THR A 52 -16.04 -2.62 4.11
CA THR A 52 -14.68 -3.12 4.32
C THR A 52 -14.68 -4.44 5.07
N ALA A 53 -15.52 -4.59 6.10
CA ALA A 53 -15.57 -5.82 6.90
C ALA A 53 -15.93 -7.09 6.09
N PRO A 54 -16.96 -7.09 5.21
CA PRO A 54 -17.21 -8.21 4.30
C PRO A 54 -16.08 -8.47 3.31
N ALA A 55 -15.35 -7.44 2.88
CA ALA A 55 -14.19 -7.61 2.01
C ALA A 55 -13.05 -8.36 2.71
N ILE A 56 -12.83 -8.08 4.00
CA ILE A 56 -11.90 -8.82 4.86
C ILE A 56 -12.38 -10.26 5.02
N ASP A 57 -13.62 -10.48 5.45
CA ASP A 57 -14.17 -11.82 5.67
C ASP A 57 -14.11 -12.71 4.42
N ALA A 58 -14.38 -12.13 3.24
CA ALA A 58 -14.32 -12.84 1.97
C ALA A 58 -12.90 -13.21 1.51
N CYS A 59 -11.87 -12.58 2.06
CA CYS A 59 -10.48 -12.71 1.62
C CYS A 59 -9.51 -13.22 2.67
N ASP A 60 -9.95 -13.33 3.93
CA ASP A 60 -9.20 -13.81 5.09
C ASP A 60 -8.60 -15.20 4.81
N GLU A 61 -9.47 -16.17 4.47
CA GLU A 61 -9.06 -17.58 4.30
C GLU A 61 -8.28 -17.87 3.00
N LEU A 62 -7.94 -16.86 2.19
CA LEU A 62 -7.17 -17.07 0.96
C LEU A 62 -5.78 -17.66 1.22
N ASP A 63 -5.21 -17.43 2.41
CA ASP A 63 -3.91 -17.96 2.82
C ASP A 63 -3.99 -19.32 3.55
N GLY A 64 -5.21 -19.83 3.74
CA GLY A 64 -5.52 -21.09 4.40
C GLY A 64 -5.95 -20.97 5.88
N VAL A 65 -6.02 -19.77 6.45
CA VAL A 65 -6.50 -19.55 7.82
C VAL A 65 -7.50 -18.40 7.91
N LYS A 66 -8.47 -18.51 8.81
CA LYS A 66 -9.41 -17.43 9.12
C LYS A 66 -8.97 -16.73 10.41
N ASP A 67 -8.16 -15.69 10.31
CA ASP A 67 -7.59 -14.96 11.46
C ASP A 67 -7.82 -13.44 11.42
N GLY A 68 -8.65 -12.97 10.48
CA GLY A 68 -8.99 -11.55 10.29
C GLY A 68 -7.91 -10.76 9.55
N VAL A 69 -6.98 -11.43 8.85
CA VAL A 69 -5.85 -10.82 8.16
C VAL A 69 -5.81 -11.25 6.71
N ILE A 70 -5.74 -10.28 5.78
CA ILE A 70 -5.52 -10.60 4.37
C ILE A 70 -4.00 -10.72 4.11
N SER A 71 -3.45 -11.94 4.17
CA SER A 71 -2.03 -12.17 3.84
C SER A 71 -1.73 -12.19 2.35
N LEU A 72 -2.77 -12.32 1.51
CA LEU A 72 -2.64 -12.43 0.05
C LEU A 72 -3.53 -11.41 -0.66
N PRO A 73 -3.28 -10.10 -0.47
CA PRO A 73 -4.15 -9.06 -1.03
C PRO A 73 -4.25 -9.08 -2.56
N GLY A 74 -3.24 -9.64 -3.25
CA GLY A 74 -3.27 -9.83 -4.71
C GLY A 74 -4.27 -10.89 -5.20
N GLU A 75 -4.69 -11.82 -4.33
CA GLU A 75 -5.69 -12.86 -4.63
C GLU A 75 -7.10 -12.43 -4.18
N CYS A 76 -7.19 -11.33 -3.43
CA CYS A 76 -8.46 -10.78 -3.00
C CYS A 76 -9.11 -9.98 -4.14
N HIS A 77 -10.26 -10.47 -4.61
CA HIS A 77 -11.00 -9.89 -5.73
C HIS A 77 -12.41 -9.41 -5.36
N PHE A 78 -12.66 -9.18 -4.06
CA PHE A 78 -13.94 -8.63 -3.59
C PHE A 78 -14.30 -7.33 -4.30
N ASP A 79 -15.57 -7.20 -4.68
CA ASP A 79 -16.14 -6.02 -5.36
C ASP A 79 -17.24 -5.43 -4.47
N ALA A 80 -17.10 -4.17 -4.09
CA ALA A 80 -18.05 -3.49 -3.22
C ALA A 80 -19.48 -3.41 -3.80
N VAL A 81 -19.65 -3.62 -5.11
CA VAL A 81 -20.98 -3.74 -5.75
C VAL A 81 -21.81 -4.85 -5.11
N ALA A 82 -21.17 -5.89 -4.57
CA ALA A 82 -21.86 -6.96 -3.86
C ALA A 82 -22.64 -6.48 -2.63
N MET A 83 -22.26 -5.33 -2.04
CA MET A 83 -22.90 -4.77 -0.85
C MET A 83 -24.13 -3.92 -1.15
N ILE A 84 -24.32 -3.46 -2.39
CA ILE A 84 -25.40 -2.52 -2.74
C ILE A 84 -26.77 -3.08 -2.33
N GLY A 85 -27.52 -2.29 -1.55
CA GLY A 85 -28.85 -2.67 -1.09
C GLY A 85 -28.87 -3.71 0.04
N GLN A 86 -27.73 -4.18 0.53
CA GLN A 86 -27.67 -4.93 1.79
C GLN A 86 -27.86 -3.98 2.98
N THR A 87 -28.41 -4.51 4.08
CA THR A 87 -28.59 -3.76 5.33
C THR A 87 -27.32 -3.72 6.15
N PHE A 88 -27.07 -2.58 6.79
CA PHE A 88 -26.03 -2.43 7.81
C PHE A 88 -26.54 -1.56 8.96
N ASN A 89 -25.90 -1.68 10.12
CA ASN A 89 -26.20 -0.85 11.27
C ASN A 89 -25.23 0.34 11.33
N CYS A 90 -25.78 1.55 11.38
CA CYS A 90 -25.03 2.77 11.66
C CYS A 90 -25.58 3.41 12.94
N HIS A 91 -24.81 3.34 14.02
CA HIS A 91 -25.17 3.94 15.31
C HIS A 91 -26.61 3.61 15.79
N GLY A 92 -27.02 2.34 15.64
CA GLY A 92 -28.36 1.88 16.04
C GLY A 92 -29.45 2.07 14.99
N THR A 93 -29.14 2.70 13.85
CA THR A 93 -30.06 2.87 12.71
C THR A 93 -29.75 1.84 11.64
N GLU A 94 -30.77 1.11 11.18
CA GLU A 94 -30.62 0.23 10.02
C GLU A 94 -30.69 1.04 8.72
N MET A 95 -29.69 0.86 7.86
CA MET A 95 -29.53 1.59 6.60
C MET A 95 -29.19 0.62 5.48
N LEU A 96 -29.30 1.08 4.23
CA LEU A 96 -28.92 0.30 3.05
C LEU A 96 -27.64 0.88 2.44
N HIS A 97 -26.71 0.01 2.04
CA HIS A 97 -25.53 0.45 1.30
C HIS A 97 -25.92 1.09 -0.03
N SER A 98 -25.38 2.27 -0.29
CA SER A 98 -25.59 3.02 -1.52
C SER A 98 -24.69 2.54 -2.66
N PRO A 99 -25.15 2.64 -3.93
CA PRO A 99 -24.28 2.45 -5.10
C PRO A 99 -23.05 3.36 -5.09
N GLN A 100 -23.20 4.59 -4.59
CA GLN A 100 -22.12 5.58 -4.53
C GLN A 100 -21.05 5.18 -3.52
N ALA A 101 -21.41 4.71 -2.32
CA ALA A 101 -20.43 4.21 -1.35
C ALA A 101 -19.65 3.01 -1.90
N ALA A 102 -20.33 2.06 -2.57
CA ALA A 102 -19.66 0.96 -3.24
C ALA A 102 -18.68 1.44 -4.33
N GLN A 103 -19.08 2.42 -5.15
CA GLN A 103 -18.21 3.03 -6.15
C GLN A 103 -16.99 3.72 -5.55
N ILE A 104 -17.15 4.41 -4.42
CA ILE A 104 -16.07 5.10 -3.71
C ILE A 104 -15.10 4.10 -3.07
N ALA A 105 -15.62 3.04 -2.43
CA ALA A 105 -14.79 1.98 -1.86
C ALA A 105 -13.94 1.28 -2.94
N ASN A 106 -14.58 0.88 -4.06
CA ASN A 106 -13.86 0.32 -5.20
C ASN A 106 -12.82 1.29 -5.76
N ALA A 107 -13.16 2.58 -5.90
CA ALA A 107 -12.21 3.57 -6.38
C ALA A 107 -10.97 3.71 -5.48
N ALA A 108 -11.15 3.62 -4.15
CA ALA A 108 -10.05 3.62 -3.20
C ALA A 108 -9.17 2.35 -3.33
N TRP A 109 -9.78 1.17 -3.52
CA TRP A 109 -9.05 -0.09 -3.66
C TRP A 109 -8.35 -0.26 -5.02
N THR A 110 -8.91 0.30 -6.10
CA THR A 110 -8.30 0.19 -7.43
C THR A 110 -7.30 1.31 -7.71
N GLY A 111 -7.46 2.47 -7.05
CA GLY A 111 -6.72 3.69 -7.36
C GLY A 111 -7.13 4.29 -8.72
N PRO A 112 -6.52 5.42 -9.10
CA PRO A 112 -6.73 6.02 -10.41
C PRO A 112 -6.06 5.14 -11.48
N HIS A 113 -6.80 4.71 -12.51
CA HIS A 113 -6.30 3.76 -13.53
C HIS A 113 -6.53 4.20 -14.99
N ASN A 114 -7.15 5.35 -15.22
CA ASN A 114 -7.43 5.83 -16.58
C ASN A 114 -6.22 6.57 -17.18
N SER A 115 -5.46 5.85 -18.01
CA SER A 115 -4.23 6.24 -18.76
C SER A 115 -2.90 6.10 -18.01
N SER A 116 -1.88 5.61 -18.72
CA SER A 116 -0.51 5.32 -18.25
C SER A 116 0.23 6.51 -17.63
N LEU A 117 -0.28 7.73 -17.78
CA LEU A 117 0.27 8.96 -17.17
C LEU A 117 -0.39 9.34 -15.84
N TYR A 118 -1.51 8.69 -15.47
CA TYR A 118 -2.32 8.99 -14.29
C TYR A 118 -2.47 7.80 -13.34
N ALA A 119 -1.92 6.64 -13.70
CA ALA A 119 -2.14 5.41 -12.97
C ALA A 119 -1.32 5.37 -11.67
N TRP A 120 -1.99 5.05 -10.56
CA TRP A 120 -1.35 4.61 -9.34
C TRP A 120 -2.16 3.49 -8.71
N TYR A 121 -1.51 2.70 -7.86
CA TYR A 121 -2.16 1.61 -7.14
C TYR A 121 -3.22 2.16 -6.17
N GLY A 122 -4.26 1.36 -5.90
CA GLY A 122 -5.17 1.60 -4.78
C GLY A 122 -4.71 0.90 -3.50
N LEU A 123 -5.46 1.14 -2.43
CA LEU A 123 -5.25 0.50 -1.13
C LEU A 123 -5.66 -0.97 -1.19
N ASN A 124 -5.11 -1.78 -0.28
CA ASN A 124 -5.63 -3.15 -0.12
C ASN A 124 -7.00 -3.10 0.58
N ARG A 125 -7.76 -4.20 0.49
CA ARG A 125 -9.16 -4.24 0.94
C ARG A 125 -9.31 -4.25 2.45
N ASP A 126 -8.26 -4.60 3.17
CA ASP A 126 -8.14 -4.54 4.63
C ASP A 126 -7.64 -3.18 5.14
N SER A 127 -7.19 -2.27 4.26
CA SER A 127 -6.85 -0.90 4.64
C SER A 127 -8.10 -0.12 5.07
N SER A 128 -8.04 0.56 6.22
CA SER A 128 -9.14 1.41 6.68
C SER A 128 -9.40 2.58 5.71
N LEU A 129 -10.59 2.61 5.13
CA LEU A 129 -11.01 3.71 4.25
C LEU A 129 -11.38 4.98 5.03
N THR A 130 -11.87 4.83 6.25
CA THR A 130 -12.50 5.87 7.08
C THR A 130 -11.54 6.60 8.02
N THR A 131 -10.35 6.04 8.23
CA THR A 131 -9.25 6.69 8.93
C THR A 131 -8.05 6.96 8.00
N GLY A 132 -8.18 6.65 6.71
CA GLY A 132 -7.14 6.82 5.70
C GLY A 132 -7.47 7.93 4.70
N LEU A 133 -7.88 7.53 3.49
CA LEU A 133 -7.98 8.41 2.33
C LEU A 133 -9.42 8.78 1.94
N ALA A 134 -10.42 8.03 2.40
CA ALA A 134 -11.84 8.23 2.12
C ALA A 134 -12.60 8.79 3.33
N ASN A 135 -11.93 9.62 4.15
CA ASN A 135 -12.55 10.19 5.35
C ASN A 135 -13.64 11.20 4.99
N THR A 136 -14.68 11.25 5.82
CA THR A 136 -15.76 12.24 5.76
C THR A 136 -15.96 12.85 7.15
N THR A 137 -16.56 14.04 7.20
CA THR A 137 -17.02 14.66 8.43
C THR A 137 -18.50 14.98 8.28
N CYS A 138 -19.32 14.51 9.22
CA CYS A 138 -20.77 14.65 9.16
C CYS A 138 -21.27 15.46 10.35
N SER A 139 -22.25 16.35 10.11
CA SER A 139 -22.95 17.02 11.20
C SER A 139 -24.02 16.13 11.84
N ASN A 140 -24.47 15.10 11.13
CA ASN A 140 -25.31 14.03 11.61
C ASN A 140 -24.76 12.68 11.12
N ASN A 141 -24.30 11.84 12.04
CA ASN A 141 -23.65 10.56 11.72
C ASN A 141 -24.61 9.47 11.20
N ASN A 142 -25.91 9.76 11.05
CA ASN A 142 -26.90 8.88 10.43
C ASN A 142 -27.44 9.44 9.11
N ASP A 143 -26.87 10.53 8.61
CA ASP A 143 -27.32 11.18 7.37
C ASP A 143 -26.14 11.58 6.48
N ALA A 144 -25.95 10.82 5.40
CA ALA A 144 -24.89 11.06 4.41
C ALA A 144 -25.02 12.44 3.72
N ALA A 145 -26.23 13.02 3.64
CA ALA A 145 -26.41 14.36 3.08
C ALA A 145 -25.81 15.47 3.95
N SER A 146 -25.56 15.16 5.23
CA SER A 146 -24.93 16.05 6.20
C SER A 146 -23.40 15.98 6.18
N CYS A 147 -22.84 15.08 5.37
CA CYS A 147 -21.42 14.80 5.29
C CYS A 147 -20.71 15.63 4.22
N ILE A 148 -19.46 15.96 4.50
CA ILE A 148 -18.52 16.57 3.56
C ILE A 148 -17.22 15.75 3.53
N GLY A 149 -16.47 15.87 2.44
CA GLY A 149 -15.16 15.25 2.32
C GLY A 149 -14.17 15.84 3.33
N ASN A 150 -13.39 14.97 3.97
CA ASN A 150 -12.32 15.36 4.90
C ASN A 150 -10.97 14.84 4.34
N PRO A 151 -10.42 15.49 3.30
CA PRO A 151 -9.26 14.97 2.60
C PRO A 151 -8.04 14.91 3.51
N PHE A 152 -7.20 13.90 3.29
CA PHE A 152 -5.93 13.78 4.01
C PHE A 152 -5.08 15.06 3.82
N ALA A 153 -4.63 15.62 4.94
CA ALA A 153 -4.05 16.95 4.96
C ALA A 153 -2.80 17.06 4.06
N ILE A 154 -1.95 16.04 4.04
CA ILE A 154 -0.70 16.07 3.26
C ILE A 154 -1.00 16.09 1.75
N ALA A 155 -1.92 15.25 1.28
CA ALA A 155 -2.35 15.24 -0.11
C ALA A 155 -2.97 16.58 -0.53
N SER A 156 -3.90 17.10 0.28
CA SER A 156 -4.56 18.38 -0.01
C SER A 156 -3.58 19.57 -0.01
N GLN A 157 -2.63 19.59 0.93
CA GLN A 157 -1.60 20.63 1.02
C GLN A 157 -0.57 20.51 -0.11
N TRP A 158 -0.22 19.30 -0.55
CA TRP A 158 0.63 19.11 -1.72
C TRP A 158 0.01 19.76 -2.95
N ILE A 159 -1.28 19.49 -3.19
CA ILE A 159 -2.00 20.05 -4.33
C ILE A 159 -2.09 21.59 -4.23
N LYS A 160 -2.50 22.12 -3.08
CA LYS A 160 -2.65 23.56 -2.86
C LYS A 160 -1.32 24.31 -2.89
N LEU A 161 -0.35 23.90 -2.08
CA LEU A 161 0.86 24.68 -1.83
C LEU A 161 1.99 24.39 -2.81
N PHE A 162 2.11 23.16 -3.33
CA PHE A 162 3.18 22.81 -4.27
C PHE A 162 2.71 22.91 -5.73
N LEU A 163 1.54 22.36 -6.05
CA LEU A 163 1.09 22.28 -7.44
C LEU A 163 0.43 23.58 -7.90
N ALA A 164 -0.59 24.04 -7.17
CA ALA A 164 -1.33 25.27 -7.45
C ALA A 164 -0.60 26.53 -6.95
N LYS A 165 0.17 26.40 -5.85
CA LYS A 165 0.83 27.50 -5.13
C LYS A 165 -0.17 28.55 -4.63
N ASP A 166 -1.30 28.08 -4.15
CA ASP A 166 -2.40 28.87 -3.59
C ASP A 166 -3.08 28.06 -2.48
N GLU A 167 -3.04 28.58 -1.26
CA GLU A 167 -3.66 27.95 -0.08
C GLU A 167 -5.19 27.87 -0.16
N ASN A 168 -5.78 28.79 -0.93
CA ASN A 168 -7.23 28.91 -1.14
C ASN A 168 -7.70 28.18 -2.40
N PHE A 169 -6.80 27.49 -3.11
CA PHE A 169 -7.13 26.74 -4.31
C PHE A 169 -8.23 25.72 -4.03
N ASP A 170 -9.28 25.74 -4.85
CA ASP A 170 -10.38 24.79 -4.75
C ASP A 170 -9.97 23.41 -5.28
N ILE A 171 -9.85 22.46 -4.36
CA ILE A 171 -9.48 21.08 -4.66
C ILE A 171 -10.70 20.19 -4.95
N THR A 172 -11.92 20.70 -4.86
CA THR A 172 -13.11 19.88 -5.13
C THR A 172 -13.23 19.49 -6.60
N ALA A 173 -12.74 20.35 -7.50
CA ALA A 173 -12.79 20.19 -8.95
C ALA A 173 -11.40 20.02 -9.58
N LEU A 174 -10.60 19.05 -9.11
CA LEU A 174 -9.26 18.83 -9.68
C LEU A 174 -9.30 18.34 -11.12
N PRO A 175 -8.49 18.94 -12.03
CA PRO A 175 -8.32 18.42 -13.37
C PRO A 175 -7.52 17.11 -13.31
N THR A 176 -7.77 16.22 -14.27
CA THR A 176 -7.03 14.96 -14.38
C THR A 176 -5.54 15.18 -14.64
N THR A 177 -5.13 16.34 -15.17
CA THR A 177 -3.73 16.71 -15.48
C THR A 177 -2.83 16.93 -14.26
N ILE A 178 -3.37 16.92 -13.04
CA ILE A 178 -2.62 17.30 -11.83
C ILE A 178 -1.49 16.31 -11.49
N THR A 179 -1.66 15.01 -11.74
CA THR A 179 -0.62 13.99 -11.49
C THR A 179 0.62 14.16 -12.38
N PRO A 180 0.52 14.26 -13.73
CA PRO A 180 1.66 14.56 -14.58
C PRO A 180 2.36 15.87 -14.24
N ILE A 181 1.61 16.91 -13.83
CA ILE A 181 2.19 18.18 -13.37
C ILE A 181 3.07 17.95 -12.14
N SER A 182 2.58 17.17 -11.17
CA SER A 182 3.32 16.81 -9.96
C SER A 182 4.61 16.06 -10.29
N SER A 183 4.53 14.97 -11.05
CA SER A 183 5.69 14.18 -11.47
C SER A 183 6.71 15.03 -12.23
N THR A 184 6.28 15.80 -13.24
CA THR A 184 7.18 16.63 -14.05
C THR A 184 7.94 17.66 -13.21
N LYS A 185 7.26 18.30 -12.24
CA LYS A 185 7.87 19.36 -11.43
C LYS A 185 8.73 18.84 -10.27
N TYR A 186 8.37 17.70 -9.69
CA TYR A 186 8.88 17.28 -8.37
C TYR A 186 9.54 15.91 -8.32
N GLN A 187 9.46 15.10 -9.38
CA GLN A 187 10.07 13.76 -9.39
C GLN A 187 11.58 13.83 -9.12
N SER A 188 12.29 14.74 -9.80
CA SER A 188 13.73 14.93 -9.62
C SER A 188 14.11 15.60 -8.29
N LYS A 189 13.15 16.09 -7.51
CA LYS A 189 13.41 16.81 -6.25
C LYS A 189 13.17 15.93 -5.03
N ILE A 190 11.98 15.35 -4.96
CA ILE A 190 11.47 14.60 -3.79
C ILE A 190 10.90 13.22 -4.16
N GLY A 191 10.79 12.90 -5.46
CA GLY A 191 10.19 11.64 -5.93
C GLY A 191 10.83 10.38 -5.34
N THR A 192 12.14 10.40 -5.07
CA THR A 192 12.86 9.30 -4.37
C THR A 192 12.64 7.92 -5.01
N ALA A 193 12.60 7.85 -6.34
CA ALA A 193 12.22 6.65 -7.08
C ALA A 193 13.31 6.13 -8.02
N ASP A 194 14.57 6.53 -7.81
CA ASP A 194 15.71 6.05 -8.59
C ASP A 194 16.02 4.59 -8.22
N PRO A 195 15.86 3.63 -9.14
CA PRO A 195 16.10 2.22 -8.86
C PRO A 195 17.58 1.82 -9.00
N ASP A 196 18.46 2.70 -9.52
CA ASP A 196 19.90 2.40 -9.57
C ASP A 196 20.52 2.61 -8.17
N LEU A 197 20.76 1.49 -7.49
CA LEU A 197 21.41 1.46 -6.17
C LEU A 197 22.85 0.94 -6.24
N SER A 198 23.45 0.89 -7.44
CA SER A 198 24.76 0.29 -7.68
C SER A 198 25.88 0.91 -6.84
N ARG A 199 25.81 2.22 -6.58
CA ARG A 199 26.80 2.93 -5.74
C ARG A 199 26.72 2.52 -4.28
N PHE A 200 25.50 2.35 -3.75
CA PHE A 200 25.29 1.89 -2.37
C PHE A 200 25.76 0.44 -2.21
N ARG A 201 25.45 -0.41 -3.19
CA ARG A 201 25.96 -1.80 -3.26
C ARG A 201 27.48 -1.85 -3.30
N HIS A 202 28.14 -1.03 -4.13
CA HIS A 202 29.61 -1.03 -4.25
C HIS A 202 30.31 -0.65 -2.93
N HIS A 203 29.68 0.17 -2.09
CA HIS A 203 30.18 0.51 -0.77
C HIS A 203 29.83 -0.53 0.30
N GLY A 204 29.19 -1.65 -0.07
CA GLY A 204 28.83 -2.73 0.85
C GLY A 204 27.57 -2.48 1.68
N GLY A 205 26.83 -1.42 1.40
CA GLY A 205 25.69 -1.01 2.20
C GLY A 205 24.53 -2.03 2.19
N LYS A 206 23.82 -2.16 3.31
CA LYS A 206 22.66 -3.07 3.45
C LYS A 206 21.36 -2.31 3.67
N ILE A 207 20.27 -2.81 3.11
CA ILE A 207 18.92 -2.24 3.24
C ILE A 207 17.97 -3.33 3.71
N ILE A 208 17.31 -3.09 4.84
CA ILE A 208 16.08 -3.79 5.21
C ILE A 208 14.93 -2.82 4.98
N ALA A 209 13.97 -3.19 4.14
CA ALA A 209 12.71 -2.48 4.06
C ALA A 209 11.54 -3.39 4.39
N TRP A 210 10.49 -2.81 4.95
CA TRP A 210 9.22 -3.53 5.08
C TRP A 210 8.03 -2.58 4.99
N HIS A 211 6.87 -3.13 4.64
CA HIS A 211 5.63 -2.38 4.46
C HIS A 211 4.44 -3.18 5.00
N GLY A 212 3.57 -2.52 5.77
CA GLY A 212 2.28 -3.08 6.18
C GLY A 212 1.35 -3.25 4.99
N LEU A 213 0.68 -4.39 4.85
CA LEU A 213 -0.22 -4.62 3.72
C LEU A 213 -1.59 -3.95 3.92
N ALA A 214 -1.99 -3.67 5.15
CA ALA A 214 -3.21 -2.92 5.47
C ALA A 214 -2.94 -1.40 5.60
N ASP A 215 -1.78 -0.91 5.15
CA ASP A 215 -1.42 0.51 5.22
C ASP A 215 -2.50 1.36 4.56
N ARG A 216 -3.09 2.28 5.33
CA ARG A 216 -4.18 3.14 4.89
C ARG A 216 -3.75 4.47 4.29
N LEU A 217 -2.44 4.76 4.25
CA LEU A 217 -1.88 6.02 3.77
C LEU A 217 -0.97 5.81 2.56
N ILE A 218 0.01 4.92 2.68
CA ILE A 218 0.99 4.65 1.61
C ILE A 218 0.67 3.32 0.96
N PHE A 219 0.49 3.34 -0.35
CA PHE A 219 0.13 2.18 -1.15
C PHE A 219 1.27 1.13 -1.16
N PRO A 220 1.10 -0.07 -0.58
CA PRO A 220 2.17 -1.06 -0.46
C PRO A 220 2.73 -1.50 -1.82
N ASN A 221 1.86 -1.59 -2.83
CA ASN A 221 2.24 -1.91 -4.21
C ASN A 221 3.21 -0.89 -4.84
N GLY A 222 3.26 0.35 -4.35
CA GLY A 222 4.29 1.32 -4.75
C GLY A 222 5.70 0.95 -4.27
N THR A 223 5.80 0.29 -3.11
CA THR A 223 7.06 -0.25 -2.58
C THR A 223 7.45 -1.53 -3.31
N VAL A 224 6.49 -2.43 -3.54
CA VAL A 224 6.69 -3.64 -4.36
C VAL A 224 7.24 -3.26 -5.74
N GLN A 225 6.59 -2.32 -6.43
CA GLN A 225 7.01 -1.86 -7.76
C GLN A 225 8.43 -1.25 -7.74
N TYR A 226 8.78 -0.51 -6.69
CA TYR A 226 10.14 0.02 -6.58
C TYR A 226 11.17 -1.09 -6.40
N TYR A 227 10.90 -2.05 -5.50
CA TYR A 227 11.78 -3.20 -5.28
C TYR A 227 11.97 -4.03 -6.56
N GLU A 228 10.89 -4.29 -7.30
CA GLU A 228 10.94 -4.96 -8.60
C GLU A 228 11.80 -4.20 -9.61
N ARG A 229 11.68 -2.86 -9.71
CA ARG A 229 12.52 -2.05 -10.60
C ARG A 229 14.01 -2.11 -10.23
N VAL A 230 14.33 -2.22 -8.94
CA VAL A 230 15.72 -2.42 -8.49
C VAL A 230 16.21 -3.80 -8.93
N LEU A 231 15.42 -4.86 -8.73
CA LEU A 231 15.76 -6.23 -9.18
C LEU A 231 15.90 -6.35 -10.70
N ASP A 232 15.07 -5.65 -11.47
CA ASP A 232 15.15 -5.62 -12.93
C ASP A 232 16.47 -5.02 -13.43
N LEU A 233 17.03 -4.04 -12.70
CA LEU A 233 18.34 -3.44 -13.00
C LEU A 233 19.51 -4.24 -12.43
N ASP A 234 19.34 -4.80 -11.24
CA ASP A 234 20.34 -5.62 -10.55
C ASP A 234 19.68 -6.90 -10.02
N PRO A 235 19.77 -8.02 -10.75
CA PRO A 235 19.21 -9.31 -10.33
C PRO A 235 19.79 -9.84 -9.01
N HIS A 236 20.91 -9.28 -8.56
CA HIS A 236 21.56 -9.60 -7.28
C HIS A 236 21.15 -8.63 -6.16
N ALA A 237 20.15 -7.76 -6.36
CA ALA A 237 19.79 -6.77 -5.36
C ALA A 237 19.34 -7.38 -4.03
N ALA A 238 18.81 -8.60 -4.02
CA ALA A 238 18.47 -9.33 -2.80
C ALA A 238 19.67 -9.60 -1.87
N ASP A 239 20.91 -9.50 -2.37
CA ASP A 239 22.14 -9.67 -1.60
C ASP A 239 22.47 -8.46 -0.72
N PHE A 240 21.85 -7.30 -0.98
CA PHE A 240 22.07 -6.06 -0.21
C PHE A 240 20.79 -5.29 0.12
N TYR A 241 19.66 -5.58 -0.53
CA TYR A 241 18.36 -4.99 -0.29
C TYR A 241 17.31 -6.09 -0.13
N ARG A 242 16.82 -6.28 1.11
CA ARG A 242 15.73 -7.20 1.44
C ARG A 242 14.45 -6.44 1.76
N PHE A 243 13.36 -6.87 1.15
CA PHE A 243 12.03 -6.32 1.35
C PHE A 243 11.11 -7.37 1.97
N PHE A 244 10.31 -6.96 2.96
CA PHE A 244 9.35 -7.82 3.67
C PHE A 244 7.96 -7.19 3.67
N GLU A 245 6.93 -8.00 3.46
CA GLU A 245 5.54 -7.58 3.56
C GLU A 245 4.97 -8.02 4.93
N ALA A 246 4.22 -7.15 5.59
CA ALA A 246 3.58 -7.42 6.88
C ALA A 246 2.04 -7.44 6.72
N PRO A 247 1.43 -8.62 6.50
CA PRO A 247 -0.03 -8.80 6.46
C PRO A 247 -0.75 -8.15 7.64
N GLY A 248 -1.90 -7.51 7.38
CA GLY A 248 -2.75 -6.90 8.40
C GLY A 248 -2.15 -5.72 9.18
N THR A 249 -0.88 -5.38 8.92
CA THR A 249 -0.22 -4.24 9.55
C THR A 249 -0.62 -2.96 8.84
N ASP A 250 -1.07 -1.96 9.60
CA ASP A 250 -1.38 -0.61 9.13
C ASP A 250 -0.09 0.24 8.97
N HIS A 251 -0.22 1.54 8.76
CA HIS A 251 0.89 2.45 8.50
C HIS A 251 1.95 2.45 9.60
N CYS A 252 3.10 1.84 9.30
CA CYS A 252 4.28 1.65 10.15
C CYS A 252 4.11 0.75 11.39
N ARG A 253 2.89 0.41 11.82
CA ARG A 253 2.55 -0.43 12.99
C ARG A 253 1.03 -0.57 13.09
N ALA A 254 0.55 -1.26 14.13
CA ALA A 254 -0.88 -1.47 14.43
C ALA A 254 -1.59 -2.19 13.26
N GLY A 255 -2.93 -2.20 13.27
CA GLY A 255 -3.74 -3.04 12.40
C GLY A 255 -4.06 -4.39 13.05
N SER A 256 -4.72 -5.28 12.30
CA SER A 256 -5.10 -6.61 12.78
C SER A 256 -3.96 -7.63 12.74
N GLY A 257 -2.84 -7.29 12.09
CA GLY A 257 -1.73 -8.21 11.85
C GLY A 257 -0.46 -7.91 12.65
N PRO A 258 0.42 -8.90 12.84
CA PRO A 258 1.74 -8.73 13.46
C PRO A 258 2.68 -7.83 12.66
N TYR A 259 3.44 -6.95 13.34
CA TYR A 259 4.49 -6.12 12.71
C TYR A 259 5.88 -6.35 13.36
N PRO A 260 6.99 -6.14 12.63
CA PRO A 260 8.33 -6.44 13.12
C PRO A 260 8.91 -5.24 13.88
N ASN A 261 9.04 -5.39 15.20
CA ASN A 261 9.46 -4.31 16.11
C ASN A 261 10.98 -4.21 16.32
N ASP A 262 11.74 -5.27 16.05
CA ASP A 262 13.20 -5.34 16.28
C ASP A 262 14.02 -5.43 14.98
N THR A 263 13.63 -4.69 13.95
CA THR A 263 14.30 -4.74 12.64
C THR A 263 15.65 -4.03 12.61
N LEU A 264 15.93 -3.16 13.59
CA LEU A 264 17.24 -2.52 13.71
C LEU A 264 18.32 -3.53 14.12
N ALA A 265 18.04 -4.43 15.07
CA ALA A 265 18.98 -5.48 15.45
C ALA A 265 19.32 -6.40 14.27
N ALA A 266 18.31 -6.77 13.46
CA ALA A 266 18.53 -7.54 12.24
C ALA A 266 19.41 -6.80 11.21
N LEU A 267 19.27 -5.47 11.10
CA LEU A 267 20.11 -4.65 10.23
C LEU A 267 21.56 -4.61 10.73
N VAL A 268 21.75 -4.40 12.04
CA VAL A 268 23.08 -4.41 12.68
C VAL A 268 23.78 -5.75 12.47
N ASP A 269 23.08 -6.86 12.71
CA ASP A 269 23.61 -8.21 12.47
C ASP A 269 23.99 -8.44 11.00
N TRP A 270 23.23 -7.87 10.06
CA TRP A 270 23.58 -7.97 8.66
C TRP A 270 24.82 -7.14 8.31
N VAL A 271 24.88 -5.88 8.74
CA VAL A 271 26.00 -4.98 8.45
C VAL A 271 27.29 -5.46 9.10
N GLU A 272 27.25 -5.83 10.39
CA GLU A 272 28.46 -6.14 11.16
C GLU A 272 28.90 -7.59 11.07
N ARG A 273 27.99 -8.51 10.71
CA ARG A 273 28.24 -9.96 10.77
C ARG A 273 27.85 -10.71 9.51
N GLU A 274 27.45 -9.99 8.45
CA GLU A 274 26.98 -10.56 7.18
C GLU A 274 25.83 -11.57 7.34
N LYS A 275 25.03 -11.40 8.41
CA LYS A 275 23.87 -12.24 8.71
C LYS A 275 22.60 -11.63 8.11
N ALA A 276 22.42 -11.85 6.81
CA ALA A 276 21.27 -11.35 6.09
C ALA A 276 19.97 -12.06 6.55
N PRO A 277 18.92 -11.33 6.97
CA PRO A 277 17.71 -11.92 7.53
C PRO A 277 16.87 -12.61 6.45
N GLN A 278 16.62 -13.91 6.57
CA GLN A 278 15.71 -14.63 5.65
C GLN A 278 14.23 -14.34 5.96
N THR A 279 13.97 -14.06 7.24
CA THR A 279 12.65 -13.67 7.75
C THR A 279 12.81 -12.54 8.77
N LEU A 280 11.75 -11.77 8.99
CA LEU A 280 11.65 -10.88 10.15
C LEU A 280 10.58 -11.40 11.12
N THR A 281 10.90 -11.45 12.40
CA THR A 281 9.91 -11.80 13.42
C THR A 281 8.97 -10.61 13.62
N ALA A 282 7.68 -10.86 13.46
CA ALA A 282 6.62 -9.89 13.68
C ALA A 282 5.69 -10.37 14.80
N VAL A 283 5.22 -9.44 15.63
CA VAL A 283 4.38 -9.74 16.79
C VAL A 283 3.17 -8.82 16.79
N ASP A 284 1.98 -9.40 17.00
CA ASP A 284 0.79 -8.66 17.37
C ASP A 284 0.75 -8.51 18.90
N ALA A 285 0.71 -7.26 19.36
CA ALA A 285 0.74 -6.92 20.77
C ALA A 285 -0.59 -7.24 21.50
N GLU A 286 -1.70 -7.32 20.77
CA GLU A 286 -3.03 -7.57 21.32
C GLU A 286 -3.31 -9.07 21.46
N THR A 287 -3.09 -9.82 20.37
CA THR A 287 -3.37 -11.27 20.35
C THR A 287 -2.18 -12.13 20.79
N GLY A 288 -0.96 -11.58 20.75
CA GLY A 288 0.28 -12.33 20.94
C GLY A 288 0.65 -13.20 19.74
N ALA A 289 -0.04 -13.08 18.60
CA ALA A 289 0.29 -13.81 17.39
C ALA A 289 1.71 -13.46 16.93
N VAL A 290 2.48 -14.48 16.55
CA VAL A 290 3.83 -14.31 16.01
C VAL A 290 3.87 -14.83 14.58
N ARG A 291 4.49 -14.04 13.70
CA ARG A 291 4.70 -14.38 12.28
C ARG A 291 6.17 -14.23 11.93
N ARG A 292 6.63 -15.05 10.97
CA ARG A 292 7.94 -14.88 10.33
C ARG A 292 7.69 -14.27 8.96
N LEU A 293 7.83 -12.94 8.85
CA LEU A 293 7.65 -12.24 7.58
C LEU A 293 8.67 -12.75 6.57
N CYS A 294 8.19 -13.17 5.41
CA CYS A 294 9.01 -13.72 4.35
C CYS A 294 9.70 -12.61 3.54
N ALA A 295 10.95 -12.84 3.15
CA ALA A 295 11.59 -11.97 2.17
C ALA A 295 10.86 -12.08 0.82
N TYR A 296 10.45 -10.95 0.26
CA TYR A 296 9.82 -10.86 -1.06
C TYR A 296 10.72 -11.53 -2.12
N PRO A 297 10.17 -12.29 -3.09
CA PRO A 297 8.75 -12.41 -3.45
C PRO A 297 7.97 -13.52 -2.72
N ALA A 298 8.56 -14.18 -1.71
CA ALA A 298 7.83 -15.18 -0.95
C ALA A 298 6.75 -14.53 -0.07
N THR A 299 5.62 -15.20 0.05
CA THR A 299 4.52 -14.82 0.94
C THR A 299 4.36 -15.86 2.05
N GLN A 300 3.70 -15.48 3.13
CA GLN A 300 3.31 -16.44 4.16
C GLN A 300 2.09 -17.24 3.70
N ARG A 301 2.09 -18.54 3.96
CA ARG A 301 0.97 -19.46 3.76
C ARG A 301 0.77 -20.29 5.02
N TYR A 302 -0.47 -20.47 5.43
CA TYR A 302 -0.79 -21.31 6.58
C TYR A 302 -0.66 -22.79 6.21
N ILE A 303 0.04 -23.56 7.06
CA ILE A 303 0.33 -24.98 6.85
C ILE A 303 -0.30 -25.89 7.92
N GLY A 304 -1.11 -25.33 8.82
CA GLY A 304 -1.78 -26.04 9.90
C GLY A 304 -1.22 -25.75 11.29
N GLY A 305 -2.00 -26.04 12.34
CA GLY A 305 -1.61 -25.89 13.74
C GLY A 305 -2.34 -24.76 14.47
N ASP A 306 -1.64 -24.07 15.37
CA ASP A 306 -2.16 -22.93 16.14
C ASP A 306 -1.83 -21.63 15.37
N PRO A 307 -2.83 -20.89 14.86
CA PRO A 307 -2.61 -19.64 14.12
C PRO A 307 -1.87 -18.56 14.90
N LEU A 308 -1.68 -18.67 16.22
CA LEU A 308 -0.86 -17.73 16.99
C LEU A 308 0.65 -18.04 16.89
N ARG A 309 1.03 -19.21 16.37
CA ARG A 309 2.41 -19.71 16.36
C ARG A 309 3.08 -19.52 14.99
N PRO A 310 4.37 -19.14 14.96
CA PRO A 310 5.08 -18.93 13.72
C PRO A 310 5.35 -20.24 12.95
N GLU A 311 5.34 -21.39 13.63
CA GLU A 311 5.51 -22.72 13.01
C GLU A 311 4.32 -23.15 12.16
N SER A 312 3.16 -22.48 12.32
CA SER A 312 1.96 -22.75 11.53
C SER A 312 1.96 -22.09 10.15
N PHE A 313 3.04 -21.38 9.80
CA PHE A 313 3.18 -20.69 8.54
C PHE A 313 4.51 -21.03 7.87
N ALA A 314 4.49 -21.10 6.54
CA ALA A 314 5.67 -21.29 5.71
C ALA A 314 5.81 -20.16 4.68
N CYS A 315 7.05 -19.91 4.26
CA CYS A 315 7.33 -19.00 3.14
C CYS A 315 7.24 -19.75 1.82
N GLU A 316 6.30 -19.34 0.97
CA GLU A 316 6.08 -19.91 -0.35
C GLU A 316 6.22 -18.86 -1.44
N LYS A 317 6.81 -19.23 -2.58
CA LYS A 317 6.85 -18.35 -3.75
C LYS A 317 5.55 -18.50 -4.52
N VAL A 318 4.87 -17.40 -4.80
CA VAL A 318 3.61 -17.43 -5.56
C VAL A 318 3.90 -17.25 -7.06
N GLU A 319 3.51 -18.22 -7.88
CA GLU A 319 3.87 -18.28 -9.31
C GLU A 319 3.47 -17.03 -10.11
N TRP A 320 2.33 -16.39 -9.81
CA TRP A 320 1.92 -15.18 -10.53
C TRP A 320 2.84 -13.99 -10.25
N ARG A 321 3.44 -13.89 -9.05
CA ARG A 321 4.45 -12.87 -8.72
C ARG A 321 5.73 -13.11 -9.51
N ILE A 322 6.12 -14.37 -9.71
CA ILE A 322 7.27 -14.78 -10.52
C ILE A 322 7.03 -14.49 -12.01
N MET A 323 5.82 -14.77 -12.53
CA MET A 323 5.49 -14.53 -13.94
C MET A 323 5.42 -13.04 -14.29
N ASN A 324 4.98 -12.18 -13.36
CA ASN A 324 4.96 -10.74 -13.57
C ASN A 324 6.36 -10.11 -13.54
N SER A 325 7.33 -10.70 -12.83
CA SER A 325 8.75 -10.32 -12.96
C SER A 325 9.35 -10.85 -14.27
N ASP A 326 9.12 -12.11 -14.64
CA ASP A 326 9.71 -12.73 -15.85
C ASP A 326 9.14 -12.18 -17.17
N ARG A 327 7.84 -11.88 -17.23
CA ARG A 327 7.22 -11.27 -18.43
C ARG A 327 7.70 -9.84 -18.68
N ARG A 328 8.12 -9.12 -17.63
CA ARG A 328 8.69 -7.76 -17.76
C ARG A 328 10.16 -7.79 -18.19
N ILE A 329 10.95 -8.74 -17.70
CA ILE A 329 12.35 -8.96 -18.18
C ILE A 329 12.39 -9.31 -19.68
N ARG A 330 11.39 -10.03 -20.21
CA ARG A 330 11.30 -10.38 -21.64
C ARG A 330 10.56 -9.33 -22.49
N GLY A 331 9.99 -8.30 -21.88
CA GLY A 331 9.06 -7.36 -22.49
C GLY A 331 9.69 -6.04 -22.98
N SER A 332 10.75 -6.09 -23.79
CA SER A 332 11.25 -4.91 -24.54
C SER A 332 11.87 -5.23 -25.91
N ARG A 333 11.67 -6.45 -26.43
CA ARG A 333 12.09 -6.82 -27.79
C ARG A 333 10.90 -7.30 -28.63
N VAL A 334 10.05 -6.37 -29.04
CA VAL A 334 9.30 -6.51 -30.29
C VAL A 334 9.73 -5.36 -31.17
N GLY A 335 10.76 -5.60 -31.98
CA GLY A 335 11.16 -4.71 -33.06
C GLY A 335 10.04 -4.61 -34.11
N PRO A 336 9.99 -3.51 -34.87
CA PRO A 336 8.95 -3.31 -35.87
C PRO A 336 9.09 -4.37 -36.96
N ARG A 337 8.04 -5.18 -37.18
CA ARG A 337 7.94 -5.97 -38.41
C ARG A 337 7.53 -5.02 -39.54
N MET A 338 8.51 -4.63 -40.35
CA MET A 338 8.28 -4.37 -41.77
C MET A 338 7.76 -5.66 -42.40
N VAL A 339 6.59 -5.61 -43.04
CA VAL A 339 6.36 -5.81 -44.49
C VAL A 339 5.02 -5.17 -44.81
#